data_AF-A0A554MMS6-F1
#
_entry.id   AF-A0A554MMS6-F1
#
_cell.length_a   1.000
_cell.length_b   1.000
_cell.length_c   1.000
_cell.angle_alpha   90.00
_cell.angle_beta   90.00
_cell.angle_gamma   90.00
#
_symmetry.space_group_name_H-M   'P 1'
#
loop_
_entity.id
_entity.type
_entity.pdbx_description
1 polymer ?
#
loop_
_entity_poly.entity_id
_entity_poly.type
_entity_poly.pdbx_seq_one_letter_code
_entity_poly.pdbx_strand_id
1 'polypeptide(L)' 'MRRLKIIEGQVRGLHEMIEKETYCIDVITQTSATKQALCNVEDLLLENHLGTCLLRQIESGNTKKAKDEILKVYKLKRK' A
#
# COMPACT_ATOMS: atom_id res chain seq x y z
N MET A 1 -6.64 -2.83 -9.68
CA MET A 1 -6.26 -4.13 -10.28
C MET A 1 -4.93 -4.09 -11.04
N ARG A 2 -4.72 -3.20 -12.03
CA ARG A 2 -3.45 -3.15 -12.80
C ARG A 2 -2.17 -3.02 -11.93
N ARG A 3 -2.18 -2.16 -10.91
CA ARG A 3 -1.03 -1.95 -10.00
C ARG A 3 -0.66 -3.21 -9.19
N LEU A 4 -1.65 -3.93 -8.68
CA LEU A 4 -1.41 -5.17 -7.92
C LEU A 4 -0.83 -6.27 -8.80
N LYS A 5 -1.28 -6.41 -10.05
CA LYS A 5 -0.69 -7.36 -11.02
C LYS A 5 0.77 -7.05 -11.34
N ILE A 6 1.15 -5.76 -11.35
CA ILE A 6 2.54 -5.35 -11.54
C ILE A 6 3.37 -5.78 -10.32
N ILE A 7 2.88 -5.49 -9.10
CA ILE A 7 3.54 -5.86 -7.85
C ILE A 7 3.72 -7.38 -7.74
N GLU A 8 2.71 -8.15 -8.11
CA GLU A 8 2.80 -9.61 -8.19
C GLU A 8 3.95 -10.07 -9.09
N GLY A 9 4.10 -9.45 -10.27
CA GLY A 9 5.24 -9.70 -11.17
C GLY A 9 6.57 -9.31 -10.55
N GLN A 10 6.64 -8.19 -9.82
CA GLN A 10 7.84 -7.76 -9.10
C GLN A 10 8.23 -8.76 -8.01
N VAL A 11 7.28 -9.26 -7.22
CA VAL A 11 7.51 -10.27 -6.18
C VAL A 11 7.99 -11.58 -6.78
N ARG A 12 7.41 -12.02 -7.89
CA ARG A 12 7.92 -13.20 -8.62
C ARG A 12 9.36 -12.97 -9.12
N GLY A 13 9.66 -11.79 -9.66
CA GLY A 13 11.01 -11.43 -10.05
C GLY A 13 12.01 -11.46 -8.89
N LEU A 14 11.62 -10.98 -7.70
CA LEU A 14 12.45 -11.07 -6.49
C LEU A 14 12.78 -12.51 -6.11
N HIS A 15 11.81 -13.42 -6.21
CA HIS A 15 12.02 -14.85 -5.96
C HIS A 15 13.09 -15.41 -6.91
N GLU A 16 12.96 -15.16 -8.21
CA GLU A 16 13.95 -15.62 -9.20
C GLU A 16 15.35 -15.02 -8.98
N MET A 17 15.43 -13.75 -8.56
CA MET A 17 16.72 -13.11 -8.28
C MET A 17 17.45 -13.80 -7.12
N ILE A 18 16.70 -14.19 -6.08
CA ILE A 18 17.24 -14.92 -4.92
C ILE A 18 17.69 -16.32 -5.33
N GLU A 19 16.87 -17.06 -6.09
CA GLU A 19 17.23 -18.40 -6.59
C GLU A 19 18.47 -18.39 -7.48
N LYS A 20 18.67 -17.31 -8.25
CA LYS A 20 19.85 -17.11 -9.12
C LYS A 20 21.06 -16.56 -8.37
N GLU A 21 21.00 -16.41 -7.05
CA GLU A 21 22.05 -15.80 -6.22
C GLU A 21 22.51 -14.44 -6.76
N THR A 22 21.54 -13.64 -7.24
CA THR A 22 21.80 -12.30 -7.79
C THR A 22 22.42 -11.41 -6.72
N TYR A 23 23.28 -10.47 -7.15
CA TYR A 23 23.98 -9.56 -6.24
C TYR A 23 23.03 -8.88 -5.25
N CYS A 24 23.35 -8.95 -3.96
CA CYS A 24 22.44 -8.57 -2.87
C CYS A 24 21.93 -7.14 -2.97
N ILE A 25 22.75 -6.20 -3.47
CA ILE A 25 22.35 -4.79 -3.62
C ILE A 25 21.25 -4.64 -4.66
N ASP A 26 21.25 -5.43 -5.72
CA ASP A 26 20.22 -5.40 -6.76
C ASP A 26 18.90 -5.95 -6.21
N VAL A 27 18.96 -7.05 -5.45
CA VAL A 27 17.79 -7.64 -4.76
C VAL A 27 17.19 -6.64 -3.77
N ILE A 28 18.03 -5.95 -2.98
CA ILE A 28 17.58 -4.93 -2.02
C ILE A 28 16.96 -3.73 -2.75
N THR A 29 17.54 -3.30 -3.86
CA THR A 29 17.02 -2.20 -4.67
C THR A 29 15.64 -2.56 -5.23
N GLN A 30 15.50 -3.76 -5.78
CA GLN A 30 14.23 -4.24 -6.33
C GLN A 30 13.17 -4.47 -5.24
N THR A 31 13.59 -4.90 -4.05
CA THR A 31 12.70 -5.05 -2.89
C THR A 31 12.17 -3.67 -2.45
N SER A 32 13.04 -2.66 -2.44
CA SER A 32 12.66 -1.27 -2.11
C SER A 32 11.68 -0.70 -3.15
N ALA A 33 11.88 -0.98 -4.44
CA ALA A 33 10.95 -0.60 -5.50
C ALA A 33 9.57 -1.28 -5.32
N THR A 34 9.56 -2.56 -4.94
CA THR A 34 8.32 -3.32 -4.67
C THR A 34 7.58 -2.75 -3.46
N LYS A 35 8.31 -2.43 -2.38
CA LYS A 35 7.75 -1.75 -1.20
C LYS A 35 7.12 -0.40 -1.57
N GLN A 36 7.81 0.42 -2.36
CA GLN A 36 7.27 1.71 -2.80
C GLN A 36 6.00 1.55 -3.64
N ALA A 37 5.95 0.54 -4.52
CA ALA A 37 4.76 0.26 -5.30
C ALA A 37 3.55 -0.12 -4.41
N LEU A 38 3.77 -0.88 -3.32
CA LEU A 38 2.74 -1.16 -2.31
C LEU A 38 2.28 0.12 -1.59
N CYS A 39 3.21 0.98 -1.14
CA CYS A 39 2.86 2.27 -0.52
C CYS A 39 1.96 3.10 -1.44
N ASN A 40 2.27 3.14 -2.74
CA ASN A 40 1.47 3.88 -3.74
C ASN A 40 0.06 3.28 -3.95
N VAL A 41 -0.14 1.99 -3.67
CA VAL A 41 -1.47 1.37 -3.67
C VAL A 41 -2.25 1.78 -2.43
N GLU A 42 -1.61 1.77 -1.26
CA GLU A 42 -2.23 2.21 -0.01
C GLU A 42 -2.65 3.68 -0.07
N ASP A 43 -1.81 4.56 -0.62
CA ASP A 43 -2.13 5.99 -0.77
C ASP A 43 -3.35 6.18 -1.66
N LEU A 44 -3.41 5.48 -2.79
CA LEU A 44 -4.57 5.52 -3.70
C LEU A 44 -5.86 5.03 -3.01
N LEU A 45 -5.76 3.95 -2.23
CA LEU A 45 -6.91 3.41 -1.48
C LEU A 45 -7.38 4.40 -0.42
N LEU A 46 -6.45 5.03 0.30
CA LEU A 46 -6.77 6.03 1.30
C LEU A 46 -7.42 7.27 0.67
N GLU A 47 -6.86 7.80 -0.42
CA GLU A 47 -7.43 8.93 -1.16
C GLU A 47 -8.87 8.64 -1.58
N ASN A 48 -9.12 7.48 -2.20
CA ASN A 48 -10.46 7.08 -2.60
C ASN A 48 -11.41 6.92 -1.39
N HIS A 49 -10.94 6.37 -0.27
CA HIS A 49 -11.74 6.24 0.95
C HIS A 49 -12.12 7.61 1.53
N LEU A 50 -11.17 8.54 1.59
CA LEU A 50 -11.38 9.92 2.05
C LEU A 50 -12.41 10.65 1.17
N GLY A 51 -12.39 10.43 -0.15
CA GLY A 51 -13.31 11.08 -1.09
C GLY A 51 -14.68 10.40 -1.25
N THR A 52 -14.92 9.24 -0.64
CA THR A 52 -16.18 8.50 -0.82
C THR A 52 -16.79 8.02 0.50
N CYS A 53 -16.26 6.95 1.07
CA CYS A 53 -16.79 6.31 2.26
C CYS A 53 -16.77 7.25 3.47
N LEU A 54 -15.67 7.98 3.67
CA LEU A 54 -15.53 8.91 4.79
C LEU A 54 -16.58 10.03 4.72
N LEU A 55 -16.76 10.64 3.55
CA LEU A 55 -17.75 11.72 3.37
C LEU A 55 -19.16 11.22 3.68
N ARG A 56 -19.54 10.04 3.19
CA ARG A 56 -20.85 9.43 3.51
C ARG A 56 -21.01 9.15 5.01
N GLN A 57 -19.94 8.72 5.69
CA GLN A 57 -19.98 8.53 7.15
C GLN A 57 -20.19 9.86 7.87
N ILE A 58 -19.54 10.95 7.43
CA ILE A 58 -19.72 12.28 8.01
C ILE A 58 -21.16 12.78 7.78
N GLU A 59 -21.68 12.67 6.56
CA GLU A 59 -23.05 13.08 6.21
C GLU A 59 -24.12 12.30 6.99
N SER A 60 -23.86 11.02 7.28
CA SER A 60 -24.75 10.18 8.09
C SER A 60 -24.60 10.37 9.60
N GLY A 61 -23.81 11.34 10.06
CA GLY A 61 -23.59 11.62 11.48
C GLY A 61 -22.62 10.65 12.18
N ASN A 62 -21.99 9.73 11.44
CA ASN A 62 -21.04 8.74 11.95
C ASN A 62 -19.61 9.29 12.10
N THR A 63 -19.47 10.56 12.46
CA THR A 63 -18.18 11.29 12.50
C THR A 63 -17.15 10.67 13.44
N LYS A 64 -17.60 10.06 14.56
CA LYS A 64 -16.69 9.35 15.48
C LYS A 64 -16.02 8.16 14.80
N LYS A 65 -16.79 7.35 14.10
CA LYS A 65 -16.28 6.18 13.36
C LYS A 65 -15.30 6.60 12.26
N ALA A 66 -15.67 7.63 11.50
CA ALA A 66 -14.82 8.24 10.48
C ALA A 66 -13.45 8.66 11.06
N LYS A 67 -13.46 9.39 12.18
CA LYS A 67 -12.23 9.81 12.87
C LYS A 67 -11.37 8.63 13.32
N ASP A 68 -11.99 7.62 13.94
CA ASP A 68 -11.28 6.48 14.50
C ASP A 68 -10.64 5.61 13.40
N GLU A 69 -11.32 5.45 12.26
CA GLU A 69 -10.78 4.74 11.09
C GLU A 69 -9.52 5.42 10.53
N ILE A 70 -9.54 6.74 10.35
CA ILE A 70 -8.38 7.49 9.85
C ILE A 70 -7.21 7.46 10.84
N LEU A 71 -7.48 7.62 12.13
CA LEU A 71 -6.44 7.53 13.16
C LEU A 71 -5.80 6.14 13.21
N LYS A 72 -6.58 5.08 12.96
CA LYS A 72 -6.06 3.70 12.89
C LYS A 72 -5.10 3.54 11.71
N VAL A 73 -5.47 4.00 10.52
CA VAL A 73 -4.61 3.91 9.32
C VAL A 73 -3.34 4.76 9.49
N TYR A 74 -3.46 5.97 10.02
CA TYR A 74 -2.32 6.84 10.29
C TYR A 74 -1.32 6.20 11.26
N LYS A 75 -1.80 5.55 12.34
CA LYS A 75 -0.93 4.84 13.29
C LYS A 75 -0.24 3.62 12.67
N LEU A 76 -0.87 2.96 11.70
CA LEU A 76 -0.27 1.83 10.98
C LEU A 76 0.88 2.30 10.08
N LYS A 77 0.68 3.37 9.29
CA LYS A 77 1.71 3.91 8.39
C LYS A 77 2.94 4.49 9.07
N ARG A 78 2.84 4.82 10.37
CA ARG A 78 3.96 5.37 11.16
C ARG A 78 4.86 4.27 11.75
N LYS A 79 4.44 3.01 11.74
CA LYS A 79 5.25 1.88 12.18
C LYS A 79 6.10 1.37 11.02
#